data_AF-A0A8B7QTL1-F1
#
_entry.id   AF-A0A8B7QTL1-F1
#
_cell.length_a   1.000
_cell.length_b   1.000
_cell.length_c   1.000
_cell.angle_alpha   90.00
_cell.angle_beta   90.00
_cell.angle_gamma   90.00
#
_symmetry.space_group_name_H-M   'P 1'
#
loop_
_entity.id
_entity.type
_entity.pdbx_description
1 polymer ?
#
loop_
_entity_poly.entity_id
_entity_poly.type
_entity_poly.pdbx_seq_one_letter_code
_entity_poly.pdbx_strand_id
1 'polypeptide(L)'
;MAGSRLETVGSIFSRTRDLIRAGVLKEKPLWFDIYEAFPPLREPVFRRARVRYGKAKSPVQDIFYHEDLIRAKFYSAYGSGQKAFDLFNPNFKSTCQRFVEKYIELQKLGETDEEKLFLETGKALLAEGVILRRVGEARAQQEGSHVSWKSETMGVKPQTVLEKSEPLQGVPQDQHLEAPEEQSKGLSPP
;
A
#
# COMPACT_ATOMS: atom_id res chain seq x y z
N MET A 1 -2.68 -34.06 -21.41
CA MET A 1 -2.80 -34.46 -20.00
C MET A 1 -4.17 -34.06 -19.48
N ALA A 2 -4.89 -34.97 -18.81
CA ALA A 2 -6.20 -34.68 -18.22
C ALA A 2 -6.02 -33.90 -16.90
N GLY A 3 -6.80 -32.85 -16.69
CA GLY A 3 -6.76 -32.02 -15.48
C GLY A 3 -7.95 -31.08 -15.41
N SER A 4 -8.28 -30.60 -14.21
CA SER A 4 -9.40 -29.66 -14.00
C SER A 4 -8.92 -28.22 -14.02
N ARG A 5 -9.46 -27.40 -14.94
CA ARG A 5 -9.21 -25.95 -15.03
C ARG A 5 -10.27 -25.10 -14.33
N LEU A 6 -11.18 -25.70 -13.56
CA LEU A 6 -12.28 -25.01 -12.89
C LEU A 6 -11.78 -24.28 -11.63
N GLU A 7 -11.34 -23.03 -11.76
CA GLU A 7 -10.78 -22.23 -10.66
C GLU A 7 -11.83 -21.75 -9.64
N THR A 8 -13.08 -21.60 -10.07
CA THR A 8 -14.18 -21.13 -9.21
C THR A 8 -14.80 -22.23 -8.35
N VAL A 9 -14.49 -23.50 -8.64
CA VAL A 9 -15.08 -24.68 -8.00
C VAL A 9 -14.07 -25.28 -7.01
N GLY A 10 -14.38 -25.16 -5.72
CA GLY A 10 -13.57 -25.73 -4.64
C GLY A 10 -12.14 -25.17 -4.61
N SER A 11 -11.20 -26.02 -4.22
CA SER A 11 -9.77 -25.73 -4.15
C SER A 11 -8.99 -26.62 -5.12
N ILE A 12 -7.70 -26.32 -5.34
CA ILE A 12 -6.85 -27.24 -6.10
C ILE A 12 -6.72 -28.60 -5.41
N PHE A 13 -6.67 -28.63 -4.07
CA PHE A 13 -6.48 -29.86 -3.31
C PHE A 13 -7.68 -30.79 -3.43
N SER A 14 -8.89 -30.26 -3.19
CA SER A 14 -10.14 -31.03 -3.34
C SER A 14 -10.30 -31.55 -4.77
N ARG A 15 -10.10 -30.70 -5.78
CA ARG A 15 -10.19 -31.12 -7.19
C ARG A 15 -9.17 -32.20 -7.56
N THR A 16 -7.91 -32.04 -7.16
CA THR A 16 -6.86 -33.03 -7.45
C THR A 16 -7.12 -34.34 -6.71
N ARG A 17 -7.52 -34.28 -5.43
CA ARG A 17 -7.87 -35.46 -4.64
C ARG A 17 -8.98 -36.27 -5.30
N ASP A 18 -10.04 -35.59 -5.74
CA ASP A 18 -11.20 -36.25 -6.33
C ASP A 18 -10.87 -36.81 -7.72
N LEU A 19 -10.01 -36.14 -8.50
CA LEU A 19 -9.48 -36.66 -9.78
C LEU A 19 -8.58 -37.89 -9.61
N ILE A 20 -7.75 -37.93 -8.57
CA ILE A 20 -6.94 -39.11 -8.21
C ILE A 20 -7.87 -40.25 -7.80
N ARG A 21 -8.85 -39.97 -6.93
CA ARG A 21 -9.82 -40.98 -6.45
C ARG A 21 -10.68 -41.57 -7.57
N ALA A 22 -11.04 -40.75 -8.57
CA ALA A 22 -11.79 -41.20 -9.75
C ALA A 22 -10.92 -41.95 -10.78
N GLY A 23 -9.59 -42.02 -10.59
CA GLY A 23 -8.66 -42.66 -11.53
C GLY A 23 -8.40 -41.85 -12.81
N VAL A 24 -8.91 -40.62 -12.91
CA VAL A 24 -8.68 -39.72 -14.06
C VAL A 24 -7.24 -39.22 -14.04
N LEU A 25 -6.73 -38.86 -12.85
CA LEU A 25 -5.35 -38.48 -12.64
C LEU A 25 -4.56 -39.68 -12.11
N LYS A 26 -3.79 -40.33 -13.00
CA LYS A 26 -3.02 -41.54 -12.68
C LYS A 26 -1.79 -41.26 -11.82
N GLU A 27 -1.14 -40.12 -12.06
CA GLU A 27 0.07 -39.70 -11.36
C GLU A 27 -0.27 -38.63 -10.32
N LYS A 28 0.03 -38.92 -9.05
CA LYS A 28 -0.15 -37.97 -7.96
C LYS A 28 0.88 -36.83 -8.07
N PRO A 29 0.46 -35.55 -8.05
CA PRO A 29 1.41 -34.44 -8.12
C PRO A 29 2.33 -34.38 -6.90
N LEU A 30 3.58 -33.97 -7.10
CA LEU A 30 4.60 -33.88 -6.05
C LEU A 30 4.17 -33.06 -4.82
N TRP A 31 3.41 -31.99 -5.04
CA TRP A 31 2.95 -31.10 -3.96
C TRP A 31 1.82 -31.70 -3.12
N PHE A 32 1.15 -32.77 -3.57
CA PHE A 32 -0.07 -33.26 -2.92
C PHE A 32 0.20 -33.82 -1.52
N ASP A 33 1.25 -34.64 -1.37
CA ASP A 33 1.66 -35.19 -0.07
C ASP A 33 2.05 -34.08 0.92
N ILE A 34 2.74 -33.06 0.42
CA ILE A 34 3.16 -31.91 1.22
C ILE A 34 1.95 -31.16 1.76
N TYR A 35 0.95 -30.91 0.90
CA TYR A 35 -0.29 -30.24 1.28
C TYR A 35 -1.12 -31.10 2.26
N GLU A 36 -1.16 -32.42 2.06
CA GLU A 36 -1.88 -33.35 2.93
C GLU A 36 -1.25 -33.45 4.33
N ALA A 37 0.08 -33.44 4.42
CA ALA A 37 0.81 -33.44 5.69
C ALA A 37 0.73 -32.09 6.42
N PHE A 38 0.82 -30.98 5.68
CA PHE A 38 0.85 -29.63 6.23
C PHE A 38 -0.21 -28.73 5.56
N PRO A 39 -1.50 -28.97 5.83
CA PRO A 39 -2.57 -28.18 5.21
C PRO A 39 -2.56 -26.73 5.72
N PRO A 40 -2.92 -25.75 4.88
CA PRO A 40 -3.01 -24.36 5.31
C PRO A 40 -4.21 -24.16 6.27
N LEU A 41 -4.12 -23.14 7.14
CA LEU A 41 -5.21 -22.78 8.08
C LEU A 41 -6.55 -22.54 7.38
N ARG A 42 -6.51 -22.05 6.14
CA ARG A 42 -7.69 -21.79 5.33
C ARG A 42 -7.48 -22.37 3.94
N GLU A 43 -8.45 -23.15 3.50
CA GLU A 43 -8.46 -23.73 2.17
C GLU A 43 -8.58 -22.63 1.07
N PRO A 44 -7.78 -22.69 -0.01
CA PRO A 44 -7.78 -21.70 -1.08
C PRO A 44 -8.97 -21.92 -2.03
N VAL A 45 -10.17 -21.62 -1.53
CA VAL A 45 -11.41 -21.65 -2.29
C VAL A 45 -11.68 -20.26 -2.88
N PHE A 46 -12.08 -20.22 -4.15
CA PHE A 46 -12.49 -18.99 -4.81
C PHE A 46 -13.66 -18.33 -4.05
N ARG A 47 -13.52 -17.05 -3.73
CA ARG A 47 -14.59 -16.23 -3.17
C ARG A 47 -14.71 -14.93 -3.95
N ARG A 48 -15.89 -14.71 -4.55
CA ARG A 48 -16.20 -13.45 -5.23
C ARG A 48 -16.26 -12.31 -4.21
N ALA A 49 -15.43 -11.29 -4.40
CA ALA A 49 -15.49 -10.06 -3.61
C ALA A 49 -16.85 -9.37 -3.83
N ARG A 50 -17.57 -9.08 -2.74
CA ARG A 50 -18.87 -8.39 -2.78
C ARG A 50 -18.74 -7.04 -2.10
N VAL A 51 -19.36 -6.03 -2.70
CA VAL A 51 -19.49 -4.70 -2.10
C VAL A 51 -20.45 -4.80 -0.91
N ARG A 52 -20.14 -4.07 0.16
CA ARG A 52 -21.01 -3.96 1.34
C ARG A 52 -22.02 -2.84 1.07
N TYR A 53 -23.30 -3.11 1.31
CA TYR A 53 -24.39 -2.13 1.15
C TYR A 53 -25.11 -1.88 2.47
N GLY A 54 -25.88 -0.78 2.54
CA GLY A 54 -26.66 -0.42 3.72
C GLY A 54 -25.78 -0.08 4.92
N LYS A 55 -26.03 -0.71 6.06
CA LYS A 55 -25.34 -0.45 7.34
C LYS A 55 -24.10 -1.35 7.56
N ALA A 56 -23.70 -2.14 6.58
CA ALA A 56 -22.58 -3.07 6.73
C ALA A 56 -21.23 -2.33 6.74
N LYS A 57 -20.50 -2.44 7.87
CA LYS A 57 -19.17 -1.84 8.06
C LYS A 57 -18.07 -2.91 8.12
N SER A 58 -16.82 -2.48 7.98
CA SER A 58 -15.66 -3.34 8.23
C SER A 58 -15.58 -3.70 9.73
N PRO A 59 -15.18 -4.92 10.11
CA PRO A 59 -14.93 -5.26 11.51
C PRO A 59 -13.59 -4.70 12.04
N VAL A 60 -12.75 -4.16 11.16
CA VAL A 60 -11.45 -3.57 11.54
C VAL A 60 -11.68 -2.27 12.30
N GLN A 61 -11.04 -2.13 13.45
CA GLN A 61 -11.10 -0.95 14.32
C GLN A 61 -9.85 -0.09 14.13
N ASP A 62 -9.98 1.20 14.41
CA ASP A 62 -8.84 2.12 14.46
C ASP A 62 -7.97 1.81 15.68
N ILE A 63 -6.65 1.93 15.52
CA ILE A 63 -5.68 1.64 16.58
C ILE A 63 -5.24 2.97 17.21
N PHE A 64 -5.63 3.19 18.46
CA PHE A 64 -5.23 4.35 19.26
C PHE A 64 -4.65 3.90 20.60
N TYR A 65 -3.63 4.62 21.05
CA TYR A 65 -3.00 4.40 22.35
C TYR A 65 -3.15 5.62 23.25
N HIS A 66 -2.95 5.44 24.57
CA HIS A 66 -3.08 6.54 25.53
C HIS A 66 -2.08 7.66 25.29
N GLU A 67 -0.87 7.32 24.83
CA GLU A 67 0.13 8.32 24.50
C GLU A 67 -0.20 9.17 23.26
N ASP A 68 -1.14 8.74 22.41
CA ASP A 68 -1.53 9.51 21.22
C ASP A 68 -2.19 10.84 21.59
N LEU A 69 -2.86 10.89 22.75
CA LEU A 69 -3.38 12.15 23.32
C LEU A 69 -2.23 13.12 23.64
N ILE A 70 -1.14 12.62 24.20
CA ILE A 70 0.06 13.39 24.53
C ILE A 70 0.77 13.84 23.25
N ARG A 71 0.93 12.93 22.28
CA ARG A 71 1.51 13.23 20.96
C ARG A 71 0.71 14.29 20.23
N ALA A 72 -0.62 14.21 20.24
CA ALA A 72 -1.49 15.21 19.63
C ALA A 72 -1.24 16.60 20.24
N LYS A 73 -1.23 16.71 21.57
CA LYS A 73 -0.91 17.97 22.26
C LYS A 73 0.48 18.49 21.93
N PHE A 74 1.49 17.61 21.88
CA PHE A 74 2.86 17.97 21.51
C PHE A 74 2.92 18.54 20.10
N TYR A 75 2.34 17.85 19.10
CA TYR A 75 2.36 18.31 17.72
C TYR A 75 1.51 19.58 17.50
N SER A 76 0.42 19.77 18.24
CA SER A 76 -0.34 21.02 18.21
C SER A 76 0.47 22.21 18.77
N ALA A 77 1.27 22.00 19.82
CA ALA A 77 2.02 23.07 20.48
C ALA A 77 3.37 23.39 19.79
N TYR A 78 4.14 22.35 19.44
CA TYR A 78 5.52 22.47 18.96
C TYR A 78 5.69 22.08 17.49
N GLY A 79 4.73 21.36 16.91
CA GLY A 79 4.83 20.87 15.53
C GLY A 79 5.87 19.77 15.36
N SER A 80 6.32 19.59 14.12
CA SER A 80 7.41 18.66 13.82
C SER A 80 8.74 19.24 14.31
N GLY A 81 9.47 18.47 15.13
CA GLY A 81 10.77 18.90 15.65
C GLY A 81 11.84 19.03 14.56
N GLN A 82 12.98 19.65 14.90
CA GLN A 82 14.11 19.79 13.95
C GLN A 82 14.79 18.45 13.64
N LYS A 83 14.72 17.50 14.57
CA LYS A 83 15.28 16.15 14.39
C LYS A 83 14.36 15.35 13.47
N ALA A 84 14.83 15.09 12.24
CA ALA A 84 14.15 14.21 11.30
C ALA A 84 14.00 12.80 11.88
N PHE A 85 12.92 12.11 11.46
CA PHE A 85 12.69 10.72 11.84
C PHE A 85 13.64 9.81 11.07
N ASP A 86 14.35 8.94 11.79
CA ASP A 86 15.05 7.80 11.20
C ASP A 86 14.18 6.56 11.36
N LEU A 87 13.54 6.15 10.25
CA LEU A 87 12.64 5.00 10.22
C LEU A 87 13.39 3.67 9.99
N PHE A 88 14.69 3.71 9.69
CA PHE A 88 15.49 2.50 9.49
C PHE A 88 15.96 1.89 10.83
N ASN A 89 16.13 2.74 11.84
CA ASN A 89 16.53 2.30 13.17
C ASN A 89 15.29 1.93 14.02
N PRO A 90 15.12 0.65 14.42
CA PRO A 90 13.97 0.22 15.23
C PRO A 90 13.94 0.85 16.62
N ASN A 91 15.10 1.30 17.13
CA ASN A 91 15.23 1.91 18.46
C ASN A 91 15.29 3.46 18.39
N PHE A 92 14.85 4.05 17.27
CA PHE A 92 14.88 5.50 17.12
C PHE A 92 13.90 6.18 18.07
N LYS A 93 14.44 6.99 18.98
CA LYS A 93 13.65 7.90 19.82
C LYS A 93 13.56 9.28 19.19
N SER A 94 12.34 9.63 18.76
CA SER A 94 12.00 10.99 18.33
C SER A 94 11.93 11.95 19.52
N THR A 95 11.95 13.25 19.26
CA THR A 95 11.77 14.26 20.31
C THR A 95 10.41 14.13 20.99
N CYS A 96 9.35 13.88 20.20
CA CYS A 96 8.01 13.60 20.71
C CYS A 96 7.98 12.33 21.57
N GLN A 97 8.70 11.27 21.18
CA GLN A 97 8.78 10.05 21.99
C GLN A 97 9.47 10.29 23.33
N ARG A 98 10.58 11.07 23.35
CA ARG A 98 11.22 11.47 24.62
C ARG A 98 10.29 12.30 25.50
N PHE A 99 9.50 13.19 24.89
CA PHE A 99 8.48 13.97 25.61
C PHE A 99 7.43 13.07 26.27
N VAL A 100 6.92 12.09 25.53
CA VAL A 100 5.96 11.11 26.05
C VAL A 100 6.54 10.29 27.20
N GLU A 101 7.77 9.79 27.06
CA GLU A 101 8.45 9.02 28.11
C GLU A 101 8.55 9.83 29.41
N LYS A 102 8.99 11.09 29.31
CA LYS A 102 9.05 12.02 30.45
C LYS A 102 7.70 12.35 31.04
N TYR A 103 6.68 12.52 30.19
CA TYR A 103 5.31 12.74 30.66
C TYR A 103 4.80 11.58 31.51
N ILE A 104 5.04 10.36 31.06
CA ILE A 104 4.62 9.16 31.77
C ILE A 104 5.44 8.97 33.05
N GLU A 105 6.73 9.32 33.05
CA GLU A 105 7.57 9.33 34.26
C GLU A 105 7.00 10.28 35.34
N LEU A 106 6.67 11.53 34.98
CA LEU A 106 6.07 12.50 35.91
C LEU A 106 4.67 12.10 36.36
N GLN A 107 3.86 11.55 35.45
CA GLN A 107 2.52 11.07 35.78
C GLN A 107 2.56 9.93 36.83
N LYS A 108 3.59 9.06 36.77
CA LYS A 108 3.79 8.01 37.78
C LYS A 108 4.24 8.54 39.14
N LEU A 109 4.87 9.71 39.19
CA LEU A 109 5.31 10.36 40.42
C LEU A 109 4.18 11.04 41.19
N GLY A 110 2.97 11.12 40.60
CA GLY A 110 1.75 11.57 41.29
C GLY A 110 1.24 12.95 40.89
N GLU A 111 1.79 13.55 39.84
CA GLU A 111 1.22 14.76 39.26
C GLU A 111 -0.07 14.41 38.49
N THR A 112 -1.21 15.01 38.89
CA THR A 112 -2.52 14.71 38.30
C THR A 112 -2.97 15.71 37.23
N ASP A 113 -2.45 16.93 37.27
CA ASP A 113 -2.91 18.01 36.40
C ASP A 113 -2.19 17.95 35.05
N GLU A 114 -2.94 17.66 33.97
CA GLU A 114 -2.39 17.49 32.62
C GLU A 114 -1.61 18.71 32.11
N GLU A 115 -2.07 19.92 32.44
CA GLU A 115 -1.41 21.16 32.02
C GLU A 115 -0.08 21.37 32.74
N LYS A 116 -0.02 21.06 34.04
CA LYS A 116 1.22 21.15 34.83
C LYS A 116 2.22 20.12 34.35
N LEU A 117 1.80 18.87 34.19
CA LEU A 117 2.59 17.80 33.58
C LEU A 117 3.18 18.20 32.23
N PHE A 118 2.38 18.79 31.34
CA PHE A 118 2.84 19.22 30.02
C PHE A 118 3.88 20.34 30.08
N LEU A 119 3.75 21.27 31.02
CA LEU A 119 4.73 22.36 31.19
C LEU A 119 6.01 21.86 31.86
N GLU A 120 5.90 21.00 32.86
CA GLU A 120 7.04 20.44 33.60
C GLU A 120 7.87 19.50 32.74
N THR A 121 7.23 18.65 31.94
CA THR A 121 7.91 17.86 30.90
C THR A 121 8.66 18.72 29.90
N GLY A 122 8.05 19.82 29.44
CA GLY A 122 8.71 20.77 28.55
C GLY A 122 9.96 21.36 29.18
N LYS A 123 9.88 21.78 30.46
CA LYS A 123 11.03 22.30 31.22
C LYS A 123 12.12 21.25 31.41
N ALA A 124 11.74 20.01 31.74
CA ALA A 124 12.68 18.90 31.92
C ALA A 124 13.45 18.59 30.62
N LEU A 125 12.76 18.58 29.47
CA LEU A 125 13.41 18.35 28.18
C LEU A 125 14.31 19.50 27.74
N LEU A 126 13.96 20.74 28.08
CA LEU A 126 14.85 21.89 27.87
C LEU A 126 16.12 21.77 28.74
N ALA A 127 16.00 21.28 29.98
CA ALA A 127 17.15 21.01 30.84
C ALA A 127 18.05 19.88 30.30
N GLU A 128 17.48 18.91 29.58
CA GLU A 128 18.23 17.88 28.84
C GLU A 128 18.83 18.39 27.51
N GLY A 129 18.62 19.66 27.16
CA GLY A 129 19.18 20.28 25.96
C GLY A 129 18.38 20.01 24.67
N VAL A 130 17.14 19.54 24.76
CA VAL A 130 16.26 19.34 23.59
C VAL A 130 15.65 20.68 23.18
N ILE A 131 15.75 21.02 21.89
CA ILE A 131 15.16 22.25 21.34
C ILE A 131 13.66 22.05 21.10
N LEU A 132 12.83 22.82 21.83
CA LEU A 132 11.38 22.87 21.66
C LEU A 132 10.97 24.27 21.19
N ARG A 133 10.55 24.39 19.93
CA ARG A 133 10.07 25.66 19.34
C ARG A 133 8.56 25.62 19.23
N ARG A 134 7.84 26.59 19.80
CA ARG A 134 6.38 26.64 19.67
C ARG A 134 5.97 27.15 18.29
N VAL A 135 4.89 26.59 17.75
CA VAL A 135 4.39 26.93 16.40
C VAL A 135 3.99 28.42 16.31
N GLY A 136 3.53 29.03 17.41
CA GLY A 136 3.22 30.47 17.46
C GLY A 136 4.44 31.38 17.29
N GLU A 137 5.58 31.03 17.88
CA GLU A 137 6.84 31.78 17.78
C GLU A 137 7.51 31.58 16.42
N ALA A 138 7.31 30.41 15.80
CA ALA A 138 7.85 30.11 14.49
C ALA A 138 7.22 30.96 13.36
N ARG A 139 5.91 31.26 13.47
CA ARG A 139 5.20 32.13 12.53
C ARG A 139 5.63 33.60 12.65
N ALA A 140 5.83 34.09 13.87
CA ALA A 140 6.31 35.47 14.11
C ALA A 140 7.71 35.74 13.52
N GLN A 141 8.57 34.72 13.46
CA GLN A 141 9.90 34.84 12.84
C GLN A 141 9.88 34.71 11.31
N GLN A 142 8.89 34.03 10.72
CA GLN A 142 8.71 33.97 9.26
C GLN A 142 8.12 35.25 8.67
N GLU A 143 7.35 36.04 9.44
CA GLU A 143 6.85 37.34 9.00
C GLU A 143 7.96 38.40 8.85
N GLY A 144 9.11 38.23 9.51
CA GLY A 144 10.30 39.07 9.33
C GLY A 144 11.14 38.75 8.08
N SER A 145 10.88 37.63 7.41
CA SER A 145 11.56 37.23 6.17
C SER A 145 10.53 36.83 5.11
N HIS A 146 9.88 37.83 4.51
CA HIS A 146 8.93 37.63 3.42
C HIS A 146 9.63 37.06 2.18
N VAL A 147 9.58 35.73 2.01
CA VAL A 147 9.55 35.10 0.69
C VAL A 147 8.23 34.36 0.59
N SER A 148 7.32 34.96 -0.16
CA SER A 148 6.01 34.44 -0.53
C SER A 148 6.16 33.09 -1.25
N TRP A 149 5.98 31.99 -0.51
CA TRP A 149 5.65 30.70 -1.09
C TRP A 149 4.13 30.54 -1.09
N LYS A 150 3.53 30.90 -2.23
CA LYS A 150 2.16 30.47 -2.56
C LYS A 150 2.18 28.95 -2.65
N SER A 151 1.51 28.28 -1.73
CA SER A 151 1.27 26.84 -1.80
C SER A 151 0.10 26.62 -2.75
N GLU A 152 0.37 26.21 -4.00
CA GLU A 152 -0.66 25.63 -4.86
C GLU A 152 -1.07 24.27 -4.28
N THR A 153 -2.33 24.17 -3.87
CA THR A 153 -2.98 22.91 -3.52
C THR A 153 -3.26 22.12 -4.81
N MET A 154 -2.30 21.32 -5.26
CA MET A 154 -2.57 20.28 -6.24
C MET A 154 -3.34 19.14 -5.57
N GLY A 155 -4.66 19.13 -5.77
CA GLY A 155 -5.49 17.98 -5.45
C GLY A 155 -5.07 16.79 -6.30
N VAL A 156 -4.58 15.74 -5.64
CA VAL A 156 -4.28 14.45 -6.26
C VAL A 156 -5.61 13.80 -6.68
N LYS A 157 -5.94 13.87 -7.97
CA LYS A 157 -6.95 13.01 -8.60
C LYS A 157 -6.29 11.69 -9.00
N PRO A 158 -6.81 10.52 -8.60
CA PRO A 158 -6.32 9.25 -9.14
C PRO A 158 -6.79 9.09 -10.60
N GLN A 159 -5.85 8.96 -11.53
CA GLN A 159 -6.10 8.56 -12.91
C GLN A 159 -6.46 7.08 -12.97
N THR A 160 -7.73 6.78 -13.20
CA THR A 160 -8.15 5.55 -13.89
C THR A 160 -8.30 5.87 -15.37
N VAL A 161 -7.32 5.45 -16.17
CA VAL A 161 -7.47 5.39 -17.64
C VAL A 161 -7.77 3.94 -17.99
N LEU A 162 -9.04 3.69 -18.23
CA LEU A 162 -9.56 2.58 -19.00
C LEU A 162 -9.68 3.09 -20.44
N GLU A 163 -8.77 2.71 -21.33
CA GLU A 163 -9.00 2.89 -22.76
C GLU A 163 -8.92 1.56 -23.49
N LYS A 164 -10.06 1.30 -24.15
CA LYS A 164 -10.46 0.14 -24.91
C LYS A 164 -10.00 0.39 -26.35
N SER A 165 -9.00 -0.34 -26.84
CA SER A 165 -8.60 -0.28 -28.24
C SER A 165 -9.30 -1.37 -29.05
N GLU A 166 -10.11 -0.96 -30.02
CA GLU A 166 -10.53 -1.75 -31.18
C GLU A 166 -10.48 -0.85 -32.44
N PRO A 167 -10.40 -1.42 -33.66
CA PRO A 167 -9.28 -1.20 -34.57
C PRO A 167 -9.56 -0.20 -35.69
N LEU A 168 -8.52 0.50 -36.15
CA LEU A 168 -8.57 1.34 -37.35
C LEU A 168 -8.15 0.52 -38.57
N GLN A 169 -9.09 0.40 -39.49
CA GLN A 169 -8.98 -0.18 -40.82
C GLN A 169 -8.61 0.92 -41.83
N GLY A 170 -7.61 0.65 -42.67
CA GLY A 170 -7.55 1.09 -44.07
C GLY A 170 -6.98 2.47 -44.40
N VAL A 171 -5.83 2.49 -45.07
CA VAL A 171 -5.50 3.42 -46.19
C VAL A 171 -4.59 2.65 -47.19
N PRO A 172 -4.74 2.84 -48.52
CA PRO A 172 -4.34 1.89 -49.56
C PRO A 172 -2.93 2.13 -50.12
N GLN A 173 -2.35 1.08 -50.72
CA GLN A 173 -1.14 1.17 -51.54
C GLN A 173 -1.50 0.89 -53.00
N ASP A 174 -1.34 1.92 -53.83
CA ASP A 174 -1.36 1.83 -55.30
C ASP A 174 0.07 1.93 -55.84
N GLN A 175 0.22 1.39 -57.06
CA GLN A 175 1.25 1.64 -58.09
C GLN A 175 2.37 0.60 -58.27
N HIS A 176 1.95 -0.53 -58.83
CA HIS A 176 2.39 -1.13 -60.10
C HIS A 176 3.42 -0.33 -60.96
N LEU A 177 4.58 -0.94 -61.26
CA LEU A 177 5.42 -0.70 -62.45
C LEU A 177 6.07 -2.03 -62.85
N GLU A 178 5.50 -2.69 -63.87
CA GLU A 178 6.08 -2.99 -65.20
C GLU A 178 7.16 -4.07 -65.27
N ALA A 179 6.83 -5.12 -66.04
CA ALA A 179 7.71 -6.14 -66.58
C ALA A 179 8.19 -5.75 -67.99
N PRO A 180 9.20 -6.45 -68.54
CA PRO A 180 9.28 -6.66 -69.98
C PRO A 180 9.15 -8.15 -70.34
N GLU A 181 8.35 -8.42 -71.37
CA GLU A 181 8.21 -9.73 -72.03
C GLU A 181 9.40 -10.00 -72.98
N GLU A 182 9.85 -11.26 -73.06
CA GLU A 182 10.46 -11.84 -74.27
C GLU A 182 10.15 -13.36 -74.38
N GLN A 183 9.33 -13.69 -75.40
CA GLN A 183 9.19 -14.88 -76.27
C GLN A 183 10.11 -16.13 -76.02
N SER A 184 9.78 -17.42 -76.19
CA SER A 184 8.84 -18.14 -77.09
C SER A 184 8.82 -19.68 -76.82
N LYS A 185 7.68 -20.32 -77.16
CA LYS A 185 7.41 -21.66 -77.77
C LYS A 185 7.94 -23.00 -77.21
N GLY A 186 7.00 -23.97 -77.09
CA GLY A 186 7.19 -25.42 -77.32
C GLY A 186 6.38 -26.33 -76.37
N LEU A 187 5.10 -26.62 -76.64
CA LEU A 187 4.53 -27.88 -77.17
C LEU A 187 4.68 -29.15 -76.28
N SER A 188 3.52 -29.66 -75.84
CA SER A 188 3.21 -30.92 -75.12
C SER A 188 3.17 -32.16 -76.06
N PRO A 189 2.62 -33.34 -75.67
CA PRO A 189 2.91 -34.32 -74.60
C PRO A 189 3.22 -35.70 -75.29
N PRO A 190 2.80 -36.95 -74.90
CA PRO A 190 1.71 -37.44 -74.03
C PRO A 190 2.12 -37.81 -72.60
#